data_AF-A0A0T6AIM9-F1
#
_entry.id   AF-A0A0T6AIM9-F1
#
_cell.length_a   1.000
_cell.length_b   1.000
_cell.length_c   1.000
_cell.angle_alpha   90.00
_cell.angle_beta   90.00
_cell.angle_gamma   90.00
#
_symmetry.space_group_name_H-M   'P 1'
#
loop_
_entity.id
_entity.type
_entity.pdbx_description
1 polymer ?
#
loop_
_entity_poly.entity_id
_entity_poly.type
_entity_poly.pdbx_seq_one_letter_code
_entity_poly.pdbx_strand_id
1 'polypeptide(L)'
;MAKKSIIAKSKRTPKFRVRKYNRCPRCGRPRAYYRKFQLCRICLRELALRGELPGVVKASGRRPKMAINDHISNLLARVRNAQTAKFDQLELPSTGVLENITSILKEEGFVKNYRVLPDPKQPVLRIYLRSEPESGYAIKGMKRVSRPGRRVYVGKDEIPTVKNGFGIAILSTSRGVMTGEKAKKLAIGGELLCKVW
;
A
#
# COMPACT_ATOMS: atom_id res chain seq x y z
N MET A 1 24.60 3.49 32.99
CA MET A 1 24.81 4.95 32.85
C MET A 1 26.20 5.32 33.37
N ALA A 2 26.78 6.45 32.96
CA ALA A 2 28.10 6.85 33.46
C ALA A 2 28.04 7.34 34.92
N LYS A 3 29.09 7.08 35.71
CA LYS A 3 29.22 7.62 37.08
C LYS A 3 29.24 9.16 37.04
N LYS A 4 28.56 9.83 37.97
CA LYS A 4 28.50 11.30 38.08
C LYS A 4 29.89 11.93 38.17
N SER A 5 30.82 11.30 38.88
CA SER A 5 32.22 11.72 38.98
C SER A 5 32.94 11.80 37.63
N ILE A 6 32.65 10.86 36.74
CA ILE A 6 33.25 10.80 35.41
C ILE A 6 32.67 11.87 34.49
N ILE A 7 31.37 12.17 34.62
CA ILE A 7 30.72 13.25 33.87
C ILE A 7 31.31 14.60 34.30
N ALA A 8 31.44 14.84 35.61
CA ALA A 8 32.08 16.03 36.15
C ALA A 8 33.53 16.17 35.67
N LYS A 9 34.32 15.08 35.67
CA LYS A 9 35.69 15.07 35.14
C LYS A 9 35.76 15.48 33.67
N SER A 10 34.80 15.08 32.84
CA SER A 10 34.79 15.44 31.41
C SER A 10 34.41 16.89 31.11
N LYS A 11 33.72 17.57 32.04
CA LYS A 11 33.39 19.00 31.91
C LYS A 11 34.56 19.92 32.28
N ARG A 12 35.53 19.43 33.05
CA ARG A 12 36.71 20.20 33.46
C ARG A 12 37.65 20.44 32.29
N THR A 13 38.33 21.57 32.30
CA THR A 13 39.42 21.86 31.36
C THR A 13 40.55 20.85 31.55
N PRO A 14 40.93 20.08 30.52
CA PRO A 14 41.99 19.08 30.66
C PRO A 14 43.36 19.76 30.74
N LYS A 15 44.23 19.27 31.63
CA LYS A 15 45.62 19.76 31.78
C LYS A 15 46.42 19.74 30.47
N PHE A 16 46.10 18.78 29.59
CA PHE A 16 46.71 18.67 28.27
C PHE A 16 45.62 18.58 27.19
N ARG A 17 45.76 19.31 26.09
CA ARG A 17 44.78 19.35 24.99
C ARG A 17 44.48 17.96 24.41
N VAL A 18 45.48 17.07 24.37
CA VAL A 18 45.34 15.68 23.89
C VAL A 18 44.46 14.79 24.78
N ARG A 19 44.21 15.18 26.04
CA ARG A 19 43.39 14.40 27.00
C ARG A 19 41.91 14.76 26.98
N LYS A 20 41.41 15.43 25.92
CA LYS A 20 39.99 15.76 25.80
C LYS A 20 39.17 14.51 25.53
N TYR A 21 38.27 14.15 26.46
CA TYR A 21 37.36 13.02 26.31
C TYR A 21 35.99 13.49 25.83
N ASN A 22 35.55 13.02 24.66
CA ASN A 22 34.21 13.28 24.17
C ASN A 22 33.22 12.32 24.86
N ARG A 23 32.25 12.87 25.61
CA ARG A 23 31.19 12.12 26.26
C ARG A 23 29.84 12.70 25.91
N CYS A 24 28.84 11.83 25.77
CA CYS A 24 27.47 12.27 25.56
C CYS A 24 26.95 13.07 26.77
N PRO A 25 26.41 14.29 26.59
CA PRO A 25 25.87 15.11 27.68
C PRO A 25 24.63 14.50 28.33
N ARG A 26 23.84 13.71 27.58
CA ARG A 26 22.60 13.08 28.06
C ARG A 26 22.82 11.84 28.91
N CYS A 27 23.76 10.96 28.52
CA CYS A 27 23.96 9.66 29.19
C CYS A 27 25.39 9.39 29.69
N GLY A 28 26.34 10.29 29.40
CA GLY A 28 27.75 10.19 29.80
C GLY A 28 28.56 9.10 29.09
N ARG A 29 28.01 8.45 28.05
CA ARG A 29 28.67 7.36 27.33
C ARG A 29 29.92 7.86 26.56
N PRO A 30 31.06 7.16 26.66
CA PRO A 30 32.31 7.57 25.99
C PRO A 30 32.52 6.98 24.58
N ARG A 31 31.71 6.00 24.16
CA ARG A 31 31.85 5.29 22.87
C ARG A 31 30.81 5.75 21.86
N ALA A 32 31.16 5.61 20.57
CA ALA A 32 30.29 5.93 19.43
C ALA A 32 29.68 7.34 19.53
N TYR A 33 30.55 8.33 19.75
CA TYR A 33 30.21 9.73 19.91
C TYR A 33 30.23 10.44 18.56
N TYR A 34 29.09 11.00 18.15
CA TYR A 34 28.98 11.81 16.95
C TYR A 34 29.31 13.26 17.28
N ARG A 35 30.47 13.74 16.83
CA ARG A 35 30.96 15.11 17.12
C ARG A 35 29.99 16.19 16.63
N LYS A 36 29.39 16.01 15.45
CA LYS A 36 28.42 16.95 14.85
C LYS A 36 27.20 17.23 15.76
N PHE A 37 26.69 16.19 16.43
CA PHE A 37 25.50 16.28 17.28
C PHE A 37 25.83 16.31 18.77
N GLN A 38 27.12 16.21 19.12
CA GLN A 38 27.63 16.06 20.49
C GLN A 38 26.97 14.93 21.31
N LEU A 39 26.47 13.88 20.68
CA LEU A 39 25.69 12.81 21.32
C LEU A 39 26.30 11.43 21.03
N CYS A 40 26.03 10.45 21.91
CA CYS A 40 26.33 9.06 21.58
C CYS A 40 25.28 8.48 20.63
N ARG A 41 25.63 7.39 19.92
CA ARG A 41 24.74 6.69 18.98
C ARG A 41 23.35 6.34 19.52
N ILE A 42 23.24 6.01 20.82
CA ILE A 42 21.96 5.62 21.42
C ILE A 42 21.08 6.84 21.62
N CYS A 43 21.59 7.88 22.27
CA CYS A 43 20.83 9.11 22.50
C CYS A 43 20.49 9.80 21.17
N LEU A 44 21.38 9.75 20.19
CA LEU A 44 21.11 10.23 18.83
C LEU A 44 19.93 9.47 18.21
N ARG A 45 19.94 8.13 18.28
CA ARG A 45 18.84 7.29 17.77
C ARG A 45 17.52 7.56 18.50
N GLU A 46 17.55 7.69 19.82
CA GLU A 46 16.35 7.99 20.63
C GLU A 46 15.75 9.35 20.27
N LEU A 47 16.56 10.40 20.18
CA LEU A 47 16.10 11.74 19.81
C LEU A 47 15.64 11.80 18.35
N ALA A 48 16.34 11.11 17.43
CA ALA A 48 15.91 10.97 16.04
C ALA A 48 14.58 10.21 15.93
N LEU A 49 14.33 9.21 16.78
CA LEU A 49 13.06 8.50 16.83
C LEU A 49 11.91 9.37 17.34
N ARG A 50 12.19 10.28 18.28
CA ARG A 50 11.22 11.26 18.80
C ARG A 50 11.03 12.47 17.89
N GLY A 51 11.88 12.66 16.88
CA GLY A 51 11.84 13.81 15.97
C GLY A 51 12.44 15.10 16.56
N GLU A 52 13.17 15.00 17.67
CA GLU A 52 13.74 16.15 18.40
C GLU A 52 15.08 16.64 17.78
N LEU A 53 15.62 15.95 16.78
CA LEU A 53 16.87 16.34 16.12
C LEU A 53 16.61 17.10 14.81
N PRO A 54 16.89 18.41 14.75
CA PRO A 54 16.73 19.18 13.53
C PRO A 54 17.65 18.64 12.42
N GLY A 55 17.09 18.51 11.21
CA GLY A 55 17.81 17.97 10.04
C GLY A 55 18.05 16.45 10.04
N VAL A 56 17.58 15.71 11.06
CA VAL A 56 17.65 14.25 11.10
C VAL A 56 16.24 13.68 11.02
N VAL A 57 15.84 13.30 9.80
CA VAL A 57 14.56 12.63 9.56
C VAL A 57 14.76 11.11 9.53
N LYS A 58 13.87 10.37 10.17
CA LYS A 58 13.85 8.91 10.08
C LYS A 58 13.56 8.53 8.62
N ALA A 59 14.40 7.69 8.01
CA ALA A 59 14.17 7.18 6.66
C ALA A 59 12.82 6.43 6.54
N SER A 60 12.37 5.80 7.63
CA SER A 60 11.05 5.16 7.71
C SER A 60 9.90 6.13 8.03
N GLY A 61 10.19 7.39 8.37
CA GLY A 61 9.23 8.43 8.76
C GLY A 61 8.82 9.34 7.60
N ARG A 62 9.70 9.49 6.59
CA ARG A 62 9.21 9.73 5.23
C ARG A 62 8.74 8.39 4.71
N ARG A 63 7.47 8.05 4.91
CA ARG A 63 6.84 7.15 3.94
C ARG A 63 7.03 7.88 2.60
N PRO A 64 7.86 7.38 1.65
CA PRO A 64 7.73 7.91 0.31
C PRO A 64 6.24 7.82 -0.02
N LYS A 65 5.66 8.89 -0.55
CA LYS A 65 4.30 8.86 -1.13
C LYS A 65 4.24 7.53 -1.88
N MET A 66 3.53 6.54 -1.35
CA MET A 66 3.58 5.18 -1.90
C MET A 66 3.14 5.34 -3.35
N ALA A 67 4.09 5.22 -4.28
CA ALA A 67 3.79 5.28 -5.68
C ALA A 67 2.79 4.14 -5.92
N ILE A 68 1.59 4.49 -6.34
CA ILE A 68 0.56 3.52 -6.66
C ILE A 68 1.05 2.80 -7.91
N ASN A 69 1.76 1.70 -7.73
CA ASN A 69 2.34 0.95 -8.84
C ASN A 69 1.33 0.01 -9.51
N ASP A 70 0.20 -0.29 -8.84
CA ASP A 70 -0.87 -1.14 -9.38
C ASP A 70 -2.25 -0.57 -9.01
N HIS A 71 -2.91 0.05 -10.00
CA HIS A 71 -4.24 0.62 -9.86
C HIS A 71 -5.32 -0.46 -9.60
N ILE A 72 -5.18 -1.66 -10.16
CA ILE A 72 -6.14 -2.76 -9.97
C ILE A 72 -6.03 -3.27 -8.54
N SER A 73 -4.81 -3.52 -8.05
CA SER A 73 -4.62 -3.94 -6.65
C SER A 73 -5.15 -2.91 -5.67
N ASN A 74 -5.00 -1.61 -5.96
CA ASN A 74 -5.56 -0.54 -5.15
C ASN A 74 -7.09 -0.56 -5.15
N LEU A 75 -7.75 -0.75 -6.31
CA LEU A 75 -9.21 -0.93 -6.39
C LEU A 75 -9.67 -2.10 -5.51
N LEU A 76 -9.07 -3.28 -5.67
CA LEU A 76 -9.47 -4.48 -4.91
C LEU A 76 -9.28 -4.28 -3.40
N ALA A 77 -8.20 -3.62 -3.00
CA ALA A 77 -7.93 -3.29 -1.60
C ALA A 77 -8.96 -2.29 -1.05
N ARG A 78 -9.31 -1.25 -1.82
CA ARG A 78 -10.32 -0.26 -1.40
C ARG A 78 -11.70 -0.88 -1.25
N VAL A 79 -12.11 -1.76 -2.16
CA VAL A 79 -13.37 -2.51 -2.04
C VAL A 79 -13.38 -3.32 -0.76
N ARG A 80 -12.34 -4.12 -0.50
CA ARG A 80 -12.24 -4.93 0.73
C ARG A 80 -12.28 -4.09 2.00
N ASN A 81 -11.57 -2.96 2.01
CA ASN A 81 -11.53 -2.06 3.15
C ASN A 81 -12.89 -1.38 3.36
N ALA A 82 -13.57 -0.96 2.29
CA ALA A 82 -14.91 -0.39 2.36
C ALA A 82 -15.92 -1.39 2.92
N GLN A 83 -15.86 -2.66 2.50
CA GLN A 83 -16.70 -3.72 3.06
C GLN A 83 -16.42 -3.96 4.55
N THR A 84 -15.15 -3.98 4.95
CA THR A 84 -14.75 -4.16 6.35
C THR A 84 -15.24 -3.00 7.22
N ALA A 85 -15.18 -1.78 6.69
CA ALA A 85 -15.63 -0.55 7.35
C ALA A 85 -17.15 -0.33 7.27
N LYS A 86 -17.89 -1.24 6.62
CA LYS A 86 -19.33 -1.15 6.38
C LYS A 86 -19.78 0.10 5.62
N PHE A 87 -18.99 0.55 4.65
CA PHE A 87 -19.35 1.69 3.79
C PHE A 87 -20.21 1.25 2.60
N ASP A 88 -21.18 2.08 2.23
CA ASP A 88 -22.06 1.85 1.08
C ASP A 88 -21.43 2.26 -0.26
N GLN A 89 -20.47 3.19 -0.21
CA GLN A 89 -19.81 3.74 -1.38
C GLN A 89 -18.32 3.94 -1.15
N LEU A 90 -17.56 3.95 -2.23
CA LEU A 90 -16.13 4.26 -2.23
C LEU A 90 -15.74 5.09 -3.45
N GLU A 91 -14.64 5.82 -3.32
CA GLU A 91 -14.11 6.69 -4.37
C GLU A 91 -12.65 6.39 -4.66
N LEU A 92 -12.27 6.47 -5.92
CA LEU A 92 -10.89 6.36 -6.38
C LEU A 92 -10.67 7.09 -7.71
N PRO A 93 -9.42 7.43 -8.06
CA PRO A 93 -9.10 7.90 -9.39
C PRO A 93 -9.54 6.90 -10.47
N SER A 94 -10.18 7.41 -11.51
CA SER A 94 -10.64 6.61 -12.64
C SER A 94 -9.52 6.38 -13.66
N THR A 95 -9.53 5.21 -14.26
CA THR A 95 -8.72 4.85 -15.45
C THR A 95 -9.58 3.96 -16.32
N GLY A 96 -9.37 3.95 -17.66
CA GLY A 96 -10.21 3.16 -18.56
C GLY A 96 -10.28 1.67 -18.21
N VAL A 97 -9.19 1.09 -17.69
CA VAL A 97 -9.18 -0.31 -17.22
C VAL A 97 -10.06 -0.50 -15.99
N LEU A 98 -10.03 0.43 -15.04
CA LEU A 98 -10.86 0.35 -13.84
C LEU A 98 -12.34 0.51 -14.17
N GLU A 99 -12.68 1.42 -15.09
CA GLU A 99 -14.04 1.62 -15.58
C GLU A 99 -14.59 0.34 -16.20
N ASN A 100 -13.82 -0.31 -17.09
CA ASN A 100 -14.19 -1.57 -17.70
C ASN A 100 -14.39 -2.70 -16.68
N ILE A 101 -13.49 -2.81 -15.69
CA ILE A 101 -13.64 -3.78 -14.60
C ILE A 101 -14.92 -3.50 -13.80
N THR A 102 -15.21 -2.24 -13.47
CA THR A 102 -16.42 -1.89 -12.72
C THR A 102 -17.69 -2.10 -13.52
N SER A 103 -17.65 -1.92 -14.84
CA SER A 103 -18.77 -2.24 -15.72
C SER A 103 -19.09 -3.74 -15.66
N ILE A 104 -18.07 -4.59 -15.76
CA ILE A 104 -18.23 -6.04 -15.62
C ILE A 104 -18.78 -6.41 -14.24
N LEU A 105 -18.25 -5.82 -13.16
CA LEU A 105 -18.74 -6.09 -11.81
C LEU A 105 -20.21 -5.67 -11.60
N LYS A 106 -20.68 -4.65 -12.33
CA LYS A 106 -22.07 -4.24 -12.34
C LYS A 106 -22.94 -5.21 -13.14
N GLU A 107 -22.51 -5.61 -14.34
CA GLU A 107 -23.21 -6.59 -15.19
C GLU A 107 -23.44 -7.92 -14.46
N GLU A 108 -22.42 -8.40 -13.75
CA GLU A 108 -22.46 -9.65 -12.98
C GLU A 108 -23.15 -9.48 -11.60
N GLY A 109 -23.63 -8.28 -11.26
CA GLY A 109 -24.42 -8.01 -10.06
C GLY A 109 -23.65 -7.91 -8.74
N PHE A 110 -22.31 -7.88 -8.77
CA PHE A 110 -21.45 -7.70 -7.59
C PHE A 110 -21.49 -6.28 -7.01
N VAL A 111 -21.74 -5.28 -7.87
CA VAL A 111 -21.76 -3.86 -7.53
C VAL A 111 -23.14 -3.31 -7.88
N LYS A 112 -23.71 -2.44 -7.02
CA LYS A 112 -25.03 -1.84 -7.25
C LYS A 112 -25.01 -0.88 -8.44
N ASN A 113 -24.08 0.07 -8.42
CA ASN A 113 -23.86 1.00 -9.53
C ASN A 113 -22.48 1.66 -9.44
N TYR A 114 -22.06 2.36 -10.49
CA TYR A 114 -20.90 3.24 -10.45
C TYR A 114 -21.19 4.56 -11.20
N ARG A 115 -20.43 5.60 -10.87
CA ARG A 115 -20.46 6.90 -11.56
C ARG A 115 -19.03 7.39 -11.76
N VAL A 116 -18.78 8.00 -12.92
CA VAL A 116 -17.53 8.71 -13.21
C VAL A 116 -17.81 10.20 -13.07
N LEU A 117 -17.16 10.84 -12.12
CA LEU A 117 -17.28 12.27 -11.86
C LEU A 117 -16.11 13.00 -12.53
N PRO A 118 -16.35 13.97 -13.41
CA PRO A 118 -15.28 14.79 -13.97
C PRO A 118 -14.68 15.69 -12.88
N ASP A 119 -13.36 15.71 -12.77
CA ASP A 119 -12.60 16.55 -11.84
C ASP A 119 -11.42 17.18 -12.61
N PRO A 120 -11.03 18.43 -12.32
CA PRO A 120 -9.96 19.14 -13.03
C PRO A 120 -8.61 18.42 -13.08
N LYS A 121 -8.31 17.54 -12.10
CA LYS A 121 -7.05 16.78 -12.08
C LYS A 121 -7.16 15.46 -12.82
N GLN A 122 -8.12 14.63 -12.44
CA GLN A 122 -8.37 13.32 -13.04
C GLN A 122 -9.77 12.86 -12.66
N PRO A 123 -10.51 12.19 -13.56
CA PRO A 123 -11.85 11.71 -13.26
C PRO A 123 -11.86 10.82 -12.01
N VAL A 124 -12.93 10.92 -11.22
CA VAL A 124 -13.12 10.13 -9.99
C VAL A 124 -14.19 9.08 -10.22
N LEU A 125 -13.83 7.82 -9.99
CA LEU A 125 -14.73 6.68 -10.02
C LEU A 125 -15.37 6.50 -8.65
N ARG A 126 -16.68 6.75 -8.55
CA ARG A 126 -17.49 6.48 -7.36
C ARG A 126 -18.25 5.17 -7.57
N ILE A 127 -18.03 4.20 -6.69
CA ILE A 127 -18.63 2.86 -6.76
C ILE A 127 -19.57 2.68 -5.58
N TYR A 128 -20.80 2.24 -5.86
CA TYR A 128 -21.82 1.89 -4.86
C TYR A 128 -21.81 0.38 -4.65
N LEU A 129 -21.42 -0.06 -3.47
CA LEU A 129 -21.36 -1.47 -3.13
C LEU A 129 -22.77 -2.04 -2.95
N ARG A 130 -22.93 -3.31 -3.33
CA ARG A 130 -24.16 -4.05 -3.05
C ARG A 130 -24.02 -4.75 -1.71
N SER A 131 -24.87 -4.37 -0.76
CA SER A 131 -25.02 -5.00 0.55
C SER A 131 -26.48 -5.36 0.78
N GLU A 132 -26.72 -6.61 1.16
CA GLU A 132 -28.02 -7.10 1.63
C GLU A 132 -27.96 -7.20 3.17
N PRO A 133 -29.03 -6.85 3.91
CA PRO A 133 -29.02 -6.95 5.37
C PRO A 133 -28.79 -8.38 5.90
N GLU A 134 -29.30 -9.39 5.21
CA GLU A 134 -29.23 -10.80 5.65
C GLU A 134 -28.02 -11.56 5.07
N SER A 135 -27.69 -11.31 3.80
CA SER A 135 -26.62 -12.02 3.06
C SER A 135 -25.25 -11.33 3.17
N GLY A 136 -25.22 -10.10 3.68
CA GLY A 136 -24.03 -9.25 3.73
C GLY A 136 -23.66 -8.71 2.34
N TYR A 137 -22.37 -8.44 2.12
CA TYR A 137 -21.90 -7.95 0.82
C TYR A 137 -21.92 -9.04 -0.26
N ALA A 138 -22.22 -8.63 -1.50
CA ALA A 138 -22.24 -9.50 -2.67
C ALA A 138 -20.87 -10.09 -3.01
N ILE A 139 -19.80 -9.30 -2.83
CA ILE A 139 -18.42 -9.78 -3.01
C ILE A 139 -17.94 -10.41 -1.70
N LYS A 140 -17.64 -11.71 -1.71
CA LYS A 140 -17.04 -12.42 -0.56
C LYS A 140 -15.51 -12.39 -0.60
N GLY A 141 -14.92 -12.32 -1.79
CA GLY A 141 -13.48 -12.35 -1.97
C GLY A 141 -13.02 -11.81 -3.32
N MET A 142 -11.85 -11.17 -3.29
CA MET A 142 -11.18 -10.71 -4.51
C MET A 142 -9.69 -10.99 -4.42
N LYS A 143 -9.11 -11.45 -5.53
CA LYS A 143 -7.68 -11.74 -5.64
C LYS A 143 -7.11 -11.23 -6.97
N ARG A 144 -6.11 -10.35 -6.89
CA ARG A 144 -5.25 -9.99 -8.02
C ARG A 144 -4.36 -11.18 -8.38
N VAL A 145 -4.39 -11.59 -9.65
CA VAL A 145 -3.60 -12.73 -10.15
C VAL A 145 -2.33 -12.25 -10.84
N SER A 146 -2.45 -11.58 -11.99
CA SER A 146 -1.31 -10.92 -12.62
C SER A 146 -0.84 -9.74 -11.75
N ARG A 147 0.45 -9.47 -11.63
CA ARG A 147 1.00 -8.31 -10.90
C ARG A 147 2.10 -7.70 -11.74
N PRO A 148 2.46 -6.40 -11.56
CA PRO A 148 3.52 -5.78 -12.34
C PRO A 148 4.85 -6.56 -12.37
N GLY A 149 5.22 -7.21 -11.26
CA GLY A 149 6.42 -8.06 -11.17
C GLY A 149 6.21 -9.53 -11.59
N ARG A 150 4.99 -9.96 -11.87
CA ARG A 150 4.67 -11.33 -12.34
C ARG A 150 3.39 -11.30 -13.16
N ARG A 151 3.52 -11.14 -14.48
CA ARG A 151 2.40 -11.22 -15.41
C ARG A 151 1.97 -12.67 -15.59
N VAL A 152 0.66 -12.89 -15.66
CA VAL A 152 0.07 -14.22 -15.82
C VAL A 152 -0.85 -14.17 -17.03
N TYR A 153 -0.48 -14.89 -18.07
CA TYR A 153 -1.27 -15.08 -19.28
C TYR A 153 -1.84 -16.49 -19.30
N VAL A 154 -3.04 -16.62 -19.85
CA VAL A 154 -3.73 -17.91 -19.97
C VAL A 154 -4.27 -18.07 -21.39
N GLY A 155 -4.10 -19.27 -21.96
CA GLY A 155 -4.75 -19.64 -23.21
C GLY A 155 -6.26 -19.80 -23.04
N LYS A 156 -6.99 -19.94 -24.15
CA LYS A 156 -8.45 -20.12 -24.16
C LYS A 156 -8.91 -21.34 -23.33
N ASP A 157 -8.13 -22.43 -23.39
CA ASP A 157 -8.44 -23.70 -22.74
C ASP A 157 -8.04 -23.70 -21.25
N GLU A 158 -7.12 -22.81 -20.87
CA GLU A 158 -6.56 -22.70 -19.51
C GLU A 158 -7.27 -21.64 -18.65
N ILE A 159 -8.35 -21.02 -19.15
CA ILE A 159 -9.11 -20.02 -18.40
C ILE A 159 -9.71 -20.68 -17.15
N PRO A 160 -9.25 -20.29 -15.94
CA PRO A 160 -9.63 -20.98 -14.72
C PRO A 160 -11.08 -20.70 -14.37
N THR A 161 -11.81 -21.74 -13.95
CA THR A 161 -13.09 -21.59 -13.26
C THR A 161 -12.83 -21.10 -11.83
N VAL A 162 -13.62 -20.13 -11.36
CA VAL A 162 -13.49 -19.56 -10.02
C VAL A 162 -14.61 -20.12 -9.17
N LYS A 163 -14.26 -20.71 -8.01
CA LYS A 163 -15.22 -21.27 -7.04
C LYS A 163 -16.31 -22.13 -7.70
N ASN A 164 -15.93 -23.11 -8.54
CA ASN A 164 -16.87 -24.01 -9.22
C ASN A 164 -17.98 -23.29 -10.03
N GLY A 165 -17.71 -22.10 -10.56
CA GLY A 165 -18.66 -21.31 -11.35
C GLY A 165 -19.41 -20.22 -10.57
N PHE A 166 -19.27 -20.17 -9.25
CA PHE A 166 -19.88 -19.10 -8.42
C PHE A 166 -19.08 -17.79 -8.42
N GLY A 167 -17.92 -17.75 -9.07
CA GLY A 167 -17.10 -16.55 -9.20
C GLY A 167 -16.70 -16.28 -10.64
N ILE A 168 -16.23 -15.06 -10.87
CA ILE A 168 -15.78 -14.61 -12.18
C ILE A 168 -14.27 -14.45 -12.24
N ALA A 169 -13.69 -14.81 -13.37
CA ALA A 169 -12.35 -14.42 -13.76
C ALA A 169 -12.44 -13.24 -14.72
N ILE A 170 -11.64 -12.20 -14.49
CA ILE A 170 -11.56 -11.03 -15.39
C ILE A 170 -10.23 -11.08 -16.13
N LEU A 171 -10.30 -11.01 -17.46
CA LEU A 171 -9.13 -11.09 -18.35
C LEU A 171 -9.03 -9.83 -19.22
N SER A 172 -7.80 -9.42 -19.50
CA SER A 172 -7.49 -8.46 -20.56
C SER A 172 -7.12 -9.24 -21.82
N THR A 173 -7.91 -9.05 -22.87
CA THR A 173 -7.72 -9.68 -24.18
C THR A 173 -7.44 -8.62 -25.24
N SER A 174 -7.12 -9.04 -26.46
CA SER A 174 -6.93 -8.14 -27.61
C SER A 174 -8.19 -7.32 -27.97
N ARG A 175 -9.39 -7.79 -27.59
CA ARG A 175 -10.67 -7.10 -27.83
C ARG A 175 -11.14 -6.26 -26.64
N GLY A 176 -10.34 -6.17 -25.57
CA GLY A 176 -10.67 -5.44 -24.35
C GLY A 176 -10.74 -6.34 -23.11
N VAL A 177 -11.21 -5.75 -22.01
CA VAL A 177 -11.37 -6.44 -20.72
C VAL A 177 -12.73 -7.13 -20.71
N MET A 178 -12.77 -8.42 -20.38
CA MET A 178 -13.99 -9.23 -20.37
C MET A 178 -13.95 -10.34 -19.32
N THR A 179 -15.09 -11.00 -19.10
CA THR A 179 -15.19 -12.16 -18.21
C THR A 179 -14.61 -13.42 -18.86
N GLY A 180 -14.19 -14.35 -18.02
CA GLY A 180 -13.67 -15.66 -18.46
C GLY A 180 -14.67 -16.44 -19.30
N GLU A 181 -15.97 -16.31 -19.03
CA GLU A 181 -17.01 -16.95 -19.82
C GLU A 181 -17.13 -16.35 -21.22
N LYS A 182 -17.15 -15.01 -21.33
CA LYS A 182 -17.15 -14.32 -22.63
C LYS A 182 -15.88 -14.65 -23.43
N ALA A 183 -14.73 -14.71 -22.78
CA ALA A 183 -13.46 -15.08 -23.41
C ALA A 183 -13.46 -16.53 -23.93
N LYS A 184 -14.02 -17.49 -23.18
CA LYS A 184 -14.19 -18.88 -23.63
C LYS A 184 -15.09 -18.98 -24.85
N LYS A 185 -16.24 -18.28 -24.85
CA LYS A 185 -17.18 -18.26 -26.00
C LYS A 185 -16.54 -17.72 -27.27
N LEU A 186 -15.67 -16.71 -27.14
CA LEU A 186 -14.94 -16.12 -28.26
C LEU A 186 -13.67 -16.89 -28.63
N ALA A 187 -13.30 -17.94 -27.89
CA ALA A 187 -12.08 -18.70 -28.04
C ALA A 187 -10.78 -17.86 -27.99
N ILE A 188 -10.75 -16.82 -27.15
CA ILE A 188 -9.63 -15.88 -27.02
C ILE A 188 -8.99 -16.00 -25.62
N GLY A 189 -7.66 -16.08 -25.57
CA GLY A 189 -6.86 -15.99 -24.34
C GLY A 189 -6.45 -14.56 -23.98
N GLY A 190 -5.74 -14.40 -22.86
CA GLY A 190 -5.30 -13.08 -22.43
C GLY A 190 -4.57 -13.02 -21.09
N GLU A 191 -4.34 -11.81 -20.58
CA GLU A 191 -3.79 -11.59 -19.25
C GLU A 191 -4.88 -11.80 -18.19
N LEU A 192 -4.65 -12.69 -17.24
CA LEU A 192 -5.57 -12.93 -16.14
C LEU A 192 -5.40 -11.86 -15.06
N LEU A 193 -6.32 -10.90 -15.03
CA LEU A 193 -6.21 -9.74 -14.15
C LEU A 193 -6.53 -10.11 -12.70
N CYS A 194 -7.77 -10.49 -12.44
CA CYS A 194 -8.24 -10.80 -11.10
C CYS A 194 -9.34 -11.86 -11.12
N LYS A 195 -9.58 -12.43 -9.94
CA LYS A 195 -10.67 -13.35 -9.64
C LYS A 195 -11.53 -12.71 -8.56
N VAL A 196 -12.85 -12.80 -8.72
CA VAL A 196 -13.85 -12.24 -7.81
C VAL A 196 -14.90 -13.31 -7.52
N TRP A 197 -15.32 -13.45 -6.26
CA TRP A 197 -16.33 -14.40 -5.79
C TRP A 197 -16.94 -13.90 -4.47
#